data_AF-A0A359E7N8-F1
#
_entry.id   AF-A0A359E7N8-F1
#
_cell.length_a   1.000
_cell.length_b   1.000
_cell.length_c   1.000
_cell.angle_alpha   90.00
_cell.angle_beta   90.00
_cell.angle_gamma   90.00
#
_symmetry.space_group_name_H-M   'P 1'
#
loop_
_entity.id
_entity.type
_entity.pdbx_description
1 polymer ?
#
loop_
_entity_poly.entity_id
_entity_poly.type
_entity_poly.pdbx_seq_one_letter_code
_entity_poly.pdbx_strand_id
1 'polypeptide(L)'
;NTLEEDFRRAYLGSGTGAIGQKGYTPIPKPNWRVTWSGVQDLIPFIGGAMRAATLTHGYTGSYRLGWSLNTLTGIQDPQGLGAFSVIDQKDLYEPNSINVERRFSPLIQLNVTWESDLRTQVSFDKSNTTSLALSSRTVTERGSKGLSATVNYTFKNVRIPIFPKIKNNITVAINGG
;
A
#
# COMPACT_ATOMS: atom_id res chain seq x y z
N ASN A 1 17.38 20.66 -26.11
CA ASN A 1 16.89 19.49 -25.36
C ASN A 1 16.77 19.88 -23.91
N THR A 2 15.54 19.95 -23.40
CA THR A 2 15.24 20.49 -22.08
C THR A 2 15.44 19.41 -21.01
N LEU A 3 15.87 19.82 -19.81
CA LEU A 3 15.99 18.93 -18.64
C LEU A 3 14.68 18.19 -18.31
N GLU A 4 13.54 18.76 -18.71
CA GLU A 4 12.21 18.16 -18.63
C GLU A 4 12.09 16.88 -19.48
N GLU A 5 12.68 16.87 -20.68
CA GLU A 5 12.65 15.73 -21.59
C GLU A 5 13.56 14.58 -21.13
N ASP A 6 14.69 14.94 -20.51
CA ASP A 6 15.62 13.99 -19.87
C ASP A 6 15.06 13.43 -18.56
N PHE A 7 14.37 14.25 -17.75
CA PHE A 7 13.63 13.79 -16.58
C PHE A 7 12.48 12.87 -16.98
N ARG A 8 11.73 13.21 -18.03
CA ARG A 8 10.67 12.36 -18.57
C ARG A 8 11.24 11.06 -19.15
N ARG A 9 12.41 11.05 -19.77
CA ARG A 9 13.06 9.80 -20.22
C ARG A 9 13.58 8.96 -19.06
N ALA A 10 14.23 9.56 -18.09
CA ALA A 10 14.80 8.87 -16.92
C ALA A 10 13.73 8.32 -15.96
N TYR A 11 12.58 8.99 -15.86
CA TYR A 11 11.49 8.61 -14.95
C TYR A 11 10.25 8.01 -15.63
N LEU A 12 9.98 8.30 -16.91
CA LEU A 12 8.76 7.86 -17.63
C LEU A 12 9.04 7.01 -18.90
N GLY A 13 10.30 6.70 -19.21
CA GLY A 13 10.70 5.57 -20.06
C GLY A 13 10.18 5.56 -21.50
N SER A 14 11.01 6.01 -22.45
CA SER A 14 10.85 5.70 -23.87
C SER A 14 11.73 4.50 -24.23
N GLY A 15 11.11 3.34 -24.46
CA GLY A 15 11.59 2.29 -25.35
C GLY A 15 12.75 1.40 -24.86
N THR A 16 12.53 0.07 -24.98
CA THR A 16 13.53 -1.01 -25.18
C THR A 16 14.37 -1.55 -24.02
N GLY A 17 13.98 -1.33 -22.75
CA GLY A 17 14.58 -2.06 -21.63
C GLY A 17 13.67 -2.12 -20.41
N ALA A 18 12.95 -3.23 -20.25
CA ALA A 18 12.15 -3.47 -19.05
C ALA A 18 13.09 -3.69 -17.86
N ILE A 19 12.96 -2.88 -16.81
CA ILE A 19 13.61 -2.99 -15.49
C ILE A 19 14.97 -2.26 -15.39
N GLY A 20 14.96 -1.05 -14.85
CA GLY A 20 16.17 -0.39 -14.35
C GLY A 20 16.70 -1.07 -13.08
N GLN A 21 18.01 -0.99 -12.83
CA GLN A 21 18.74 -1.68 -11.74
C GLN A 21 18.27 -1.40 -10.30
N LYS A 22 17.32 -0.48 -10.10
CA LYS A 22 16.69 -0.19 -8.80
C LYS A 22 15.18 -0.51 -8.73
N GLY A 23 14.62 -1.20 -9.73
CA GLY A 23 13.26 -1.74 -9.68
C GLY A 23 12.13 -0.70 -9.77
N TYR A 24 12.43 0.53 -10.17
CA TYR A 24 11.42 1.55 -10.49
C TYR A 24 11.04 1.40 -11.97
N THR A 25 9.79 1.00 -12.22
CA THR A 25 9.23 0.92 -13.58
C THR A 25 8.64 2.28 -13.95
N PRO A 26 8.91 2.82 -15.15
CA PRO A 26 8.34 4.09 -15.63
C PRO A 26 6.81 4.09 -15.72
N ILE A 27 6.20 2.91 -15.77
CA ILE A 27 4.76 2.73 -15.66
C ILE A 27 4.46 2.32 -14.22
N PRO A 28 3.69 3.11 -13.45
CA PRO A 28 3.23 2.65 -12.15
C PRO A 28 2.45 1.35 -12.36
N LYS A 29 2.81 0.30 -11.62
CA LYS A 29 2.07 -0.97 -11.65
C LYS A 29 0.58 -0.64 -11.44
N PRO A 30 -0.33 -1.17 -12.27
CA PRO A 30 -1.74 -0.86 -12.12
C PRO A 30 -2.20 -1.30 -10.73
N ASN A 31 -3.13 -0.53 -10.18
CA ASN A 31 -3.84 -0.95 -8.99
C ASN A 31 -4.71 -2.15 -9.35
N TRP A 32 -4.63 -3.22 -8.56
CA TRP A 32 -5.41 -4.42 -8.81
C TRP A 32 -5.91 -5.02 -7.51
N ARG A 33 -7.06 -5.68 -7.60
CA ARG A 33 -7.65 -6.47 -6.53
C ARG A 33 -8.28 -7.71 -7.12
N VAL A 34 -7.77 -8.86 -6.74
CA VAL A 34 -8.26 -10.17 -7.16
C VAL A 34 -8.90 -10.84 -5.96
N THR A 35 -10.13 -11.30 -6.16
CA THR A 35 -10.87 -12.08 -5.17
C THR A 35 -11.28 -13.38 -5.83
N TRP A 36 -10.77 -14.49 -5.31
CA TRP A 36 -11.11 -15.82 -5.76
C TRP A 36 -12.02 -16.49 -4.73
N SER A 37 -13.28 -16.69 -5.12
CA SER A 37 -14.26 -17.44 -4.34
C SER A 37 -14.25 -18.92 -4.72
N GLY A 38 -14.61 -19.80 -3.77
CA GLY A 38 -14.64 -21.24 -4.01
C GLY A 38 -13.29 -21.92 -3.81
N VAL A 39 -12.36 -21.30 -3.09
CA VAL A 39 -11.04 -21.90 -2.82
C VAL A 39 -11.10 -23.10 -1.86
N GLN A 40 -12.28 -23.39 -1.29
CA GLN A 40 -12.51 -24.56 -0.44
C GLN A 40 -12.21 -25.87 -1.16
N ASP A 41 -12.53 -25.98 -2.46
CA ASP A 41 -12.36 -27.20 -3.25
C ASP A 41 -10.89 -27.46 -3.61
N LEU A 42 -10.05 -26.42 -3.49
CA LEU A 42 -8.61 -26.46 -3.75
C LEU A 42 -7.77 -26.80 -2.52
N ILE A 43 -8.36 -26.71 -1.31
CA ILE A 43 -7.65 -27.02 -0.06
C ILE A 43 -7.93 -28.48 0.31
N PRO A 44 -6.97 -29.41 0.10
CA PRO A 44 -7.16 -30.81 0.44
C PRO A 44 -7.37 -30.95 1.96
N PHE A 45 -8.12 -31.99 2.36
CA PHE A 45 -8.43 -32.38 3.75
C PHE A 45 -9.41 -31.49 4.53
N ILE A 46 -9.45 -30.17 4.30
CA ILE A 46 -10.27 -29.25 5.12
C ILE A 46 -11.43 -28.66 4.29
N GLY A 47 -11.38 -28.73 2.95
CA GLY A 47 -12.40 -28.21 2.06
C GLY A 47 -13.83 -28.68 2.37
N GLY A 48 -14.00 -29.96 2.72
CA GLY A 48 -15.33 -30.53 3.05
C GLY A 48 -15.96 -30.01 4.35
N ALA A 49 -15.19 -29.37 5.23
CA ALA A 49 -15.71 -28.72 6.43
C ALA A 49 -16.05 -27.22 6.21
N MET A 50 -15.60 -26.67 5.08
CA MET A 50 -15.82 -25.28 4.70
C MET A 50 -17.06 -25.18 3.83
N ARG A 51 -18.02 -24.35 4.24
CA ARG A 51 -19.17 -24.01 3.42
C ARG A 51 -18.78 -23.06 2.28
N ALA A 52 -17.90 -22.11 2.59
CA ALA A 52 -17.38 -21.14 1.64
C ALA A 52 -15.99 -20.68 2.04
N ALA A 53 -15.08 -20.56 1.08
CA ALA A 53 -13.79 -19.92 1.29
C ALA A 53 -13.48 -18.93 0.14
N THR A 54 -12.86 -17.81 0.51
CA THR A 54 -12.51 -16.73 -0.40
C THR A 54 -11.08 -16.27 -0.12
N LEU A 55 -10.26 -16.25 -1.15
CA LEU A 55 -8.91 -15.72 -1.13
C LEU A 55 -8.90 -14.34 -1.79
N THR A 56 -8.39 -13.33 -1.09
CA THR A 56 -8.29 -11.96 -1.60
C THR A 56 -6.85 -11.50 -1.60
N HIS A 57 -6.46 -10.83 -2.67
CA HIS A 57 -5.18 -10.17 -2.79
C HIS A 57 -5.37 -8.81 -3.48
N GLY A 58 -4.83 -7.75 -2.90
CA GLY A 58 -4.86 -6.41 -3.45
C GLY A 58 -3.50 -5.73 -3.45
N TYR A 59 -3.24 -4.95 -4.49
CA TYR A 59 -2.07 -4.11 -4.62
C TYR A 59 -2.47 -2.69 -5.03
N THR A 60 -1.81 -1.72 -4.42
CA THR A 60 -1.94 -0.31 -4.74
C THR A 60 -0.55 0.30 -4.82
N GLY A 61 -0.25 0.96 -5.93
CA GLY A 61 0.96 1.75 -6.13
C GLY A 61 0.59 3.21 -6.29
N SER A 62 1.28 4.10 -5.57
CA SER A 62 1.15 5.55 -5.80
C SER A 62 2.52 6.19 -5.99
N TYR A 63 2.56 7.16 -6.91
CA TYR A 63 3.70 8.01 -7.17
C TYR A 63 3.25 9.46 -7.01
N ARG A 64 3.87 10.20 -6.09
CA ARG A 64 3.53 11.59 -5.78
C ARG A 64 4.78 12.45 -5.85
N LEU A 65 4.68 13.54 -6.62
CA LEU A 65 5.67 14.61 -6.65
C LEU A 65 5.19 15.74 -5.75
N GLY A 66 5.97 16.07 -4.72
CA GLY A 66 5.77 17.22 -3.85
C GLY A 66 6.61 18.40 -4.34
N TRP A 67 5.95 19.51 -4.63
CA TRP A 67 6.57 20.74 -5.12
C TRP A 67 6.62 21.72 -3.95
N SER A 68 7.76 22.40 -3.75
CA SER A 68 7.86 23.50 -2.79
C SER A 68 8.09 24.80 -3.55
N LEU A 69 7.39 25.86 -3.13
CA LEU A 69 7.65 27.20 -3.60
C LEU A 69 8.86 27.73 -2.82
N ASN A 70 9.91 28.12 -3.51
CA ASN A 70 11.01 28.84 -2.89
C ASN A 70 10.58 30.30 -2.67
N THR A 71 10.61 30.78 -1.44
CA THR A 71 10.27 32.17 -1.10
C THR A 71 11.41 33.15 -1.37
N LEU A 72 12.63 32.65 -1.60
CA LEU A 72 13.77 33.42 -2.11
C LEU A 72 14.15 32.86 -3.49
N THR A 73 13.94 33.67 -4.52
CA THR A 73 14.22 33.32 -5.92
C THR A 73 15.16 34.32 -6.55
N GLY A 74 16.12 33.85 -7.33
CA GLY A 74 17.11 34.69 -8.01
C GLY A 74 18.55 34.27 -7.73
N ILE A 75 19.49 35.01 -8.31
CA ILE A 75 20.92 34.90 -8.06
C ILE A 75 21.16 35.29 -6.59
N GLN A 76 21.56 34.34 -5.76
CA GLN A 76 22.02 34.64 -4.41
C GLN A 76 23.34 35.40 -4.48
N ASP A 77 23.56 36.35 -3.57
CA ASP A 77 24.82 37.08 -3.48
C ASP A 77 25.99 36.09 -3.39
N PRO A 78 27.07 36.30 -4.17
CA PRO A 78 28.18 35.35 -4.25
C PRO A 78 28.77 35.13 -2.86
N GLN A 79 28.66 33.89 -2.37
CA GLN A 79 29.30 33.50 -1.12
C GLN A 79 30.75 33.14 -1.42
N GLY A 80 31.68 33.91 -0.86
CA GLY A 80 33.11 33.69 -1.01
C GLY A 80 33.57 32.47 -0.22
N LEU A 81 34.11 31.47 -0.90
CA LEU A 81 34.86 30.36 -0.31
C LEU A 81 36.35 30.57 -0.63
N GLY A 82 37.00 31.47 0.10
CA GLY A 82 38.40 31.83 -0.16
C GLY A 82 38.58 32.50 -1.52
N ALA A 83 39.34 31.88 -2.43
CA ALA A 83 39.64 32.41 -3.77
C ALA A 83 38.53 32.17 -4.82
N PHE A 84 37.42 31.54 -4.45
CA PHE A 84 36.33 31.19 -5.36
C PHE A 84 35.00 31.80 -4.90
N SER A 85 34.22 32.30 -5.84
CA SER A 85 32.86 32.80 -5.63
C SER A 85 31.88 31.77 -6.21
N VAL A 86 30.99 31.23 -5.38
CA VAL A 86 29.91 30.34 -5.83
C VAL A 86 28.65 31.18 -5.98
N ILE A 87 28.13 31.25 -7.21
CA ILE A 87 26.83 31.86 -7.50
C ILE A 87 25.79 30.73 -7.50
N ASP A 88 24.90 30.73 -6.52
CA ASP A 88 23.83 29.74 -6.39
C ASP A 88 22.57 30.30 -7.05
N GLN A 89 22.15 29.71 -8.17
CA GLN A 89 20.92 30.07 -8.88
C GLN A 89 19.79 29.15 -8.43
N LYS A 90 18.90 29.65 -7.57
CA LYS A 90 17.72 28.91 -7.09
C LYS A 90 16.49 29.25 -7.91
N ASP A 91 15.86 28.22 -8.47
CA ASP A 91 14.63 28.34 -9.26
C ASP A 91 13.39 28.54 -8.35
N LEU A 92 12.37 29.23 -8.86
CA LEU A 92 11.10 29.53 -8.15
C LEU A 92 10.31 28.27 -7.74
N TYR A 93 10.49 27.20 -8.49
CA TYR A 93 9.90 25.89 -8.22
C TYR A 93 11.02 24.85 -8.19
N GLU A 94 11.36 24.38 -6.99
CA GLU A 94 12.22 23.22 -6.84
C GLU A 94 11.38 22.01 -6.44
N PRO A 95 11.50 20.87 -7.16
CA PRO A 95 10.88 19.63 -6.70
C PRO A 95 11.46 19.31 -5.32
N ASN A 96 10.60 19.23 -4.31
CA ASN A 96 11.01 19.13 -2.91
C ASN A 96 11.08 17.67 -2.45
N SER A 97 10.10 16.87 -2.88
CA SER A 97 10.07 15.46 -2.50
C SER A 97 9.46 14.57 -3.57
N ILE A 98 10.00 13.36 -3.70
CA ILE A 98 9.40 12.28 -4.47
C ILE A 98 8.94 11.22 -3.47
N ASN A 99 7.65 10.90 -3.48
CA ASN A 99 7.07 9.87 -2.62
C ASN A 99 6.54 8.72 -3.47
N VAL A 100 7.07 7.53 -3.24
CA VAL A 100 6.64 6.29 -3.87
C VAL A 100 6.08 5.37 -2.80
N GLU A 101 4.81 4.99 -2.92
CA GLU A 101 4.17 4.06 -1.99
C GLU A 101 3.73 2.79 -2.73
N ARG A 102 4.09 1.64 -2.16
CA ARG A 102 3.61 0.32 -2.59
C ARG A 102 2.90 -0.31 -1.41
N ARG A 103 1.64 -0.66 -1.58
CA ARG A 103 0.81 -1.25 -0.53
C ARG A 103 0.12 -2.51 -1.04
N PHE A 104 0.30 -3.59 -0.32
CA PHE A 104 -0.44 -4.82 -0.44
C PHE A 104 -1.46 -4.89 0.70
N SER A 105 -2.72 -4.58 0.40
CA SER A 105 -3.77 -4.51 1.41
C SER A 105 -5.04 -5.17 0.89
N PRO A 106 -5.19 -6.49 1.10
CA PRO A 106 -4.23 -7.41 1.74
C PRO A 106 -3.16 -7.97 0.77
N LEU A 107 -1.97 -8.34 1.27
CA LEU A 107 -1.04 -9.20 0.53
C LEU A 107 -1.64 -10.59 0.33
N ILE A 108 -2.28 -11.10 1.37
CA ILE A 108 -3.09 -12.30 1.27
C ILE A 108 -4.12 -12.25 2.38
N GLN A 109 -5.38 -12.48 2.03
CA GLN A 109 -6.47 -12.60 2.99
C GLN A 109 -7.28 -13.84 2.67
N LEU A 110 -7.43 -14.70 3.67
CA LEU A 110 -8.25 -15.89 3.60
C LEU A 110 -9.47 -15.69 4.50
N ASN A 111 -10.65 -15.74 3.88
CA ASN A 111 -11.93 -15.74 4.57
C ASN A 111 -12.56 -17.12 4.44
N VAL A 112 -12.94 -17.73 5.56
CA VAL A 112 -13.57 -19.06 5.59
C VAL A 112 -14.86 -18.97 6.39
N THR A 113 -15.92 -19.49 5.80
CA THR A 113 -17.20 -19.76 6.46
C THR A 113 -17.33 -21.26 6.60
N TRP A 114 -17.48 -21.71 7.84
CA TRP A 114 -17.63 -23.11 8.19
C TRP A 114 -19.11 -23.49 8.23
N GLU A 115 -19.41 -24.79 8.14
CA GLU A 115 -20.79 -25.30 8.26
C GLU A 115 -21.42 -24.99 9.64
N SER A 116 -20.59 -24.79 10.67
CA SER A 116 -21.02 -24.48 12.05
C SER A 116 -21.42 -23.02 12.28
N ASP A 117 -21.62 -22.22 11.23
CA ASP A 117 -21.83 -20.76 11.29
C ASP A 117 -20.65 -19.97 11.89
N LEU A 118 -19.51 -20.63 12.09
CA LEU A 118 -18.24 -20.00 12.38
C LEU A 118 -17.73 -19.31 11.11
N ARG A 119 -17.17 -18.10 11.25
CA ARG A 119 -16.45 -17.38 10.20
C ARG A 119 -15.07 -17.00 10.72
N THR A 120 -14.04 -17.40 10.02
CA THR A 120 -12.65 -17.07 10.34
C THR A 120 -12.05 -16.27 9.20
N GLN A 121 -11.29 -15.24 9.53
CA GLN A 121 -10.62 -14.38 8.59
C GLN A 121 -9.19 -14.18 9.05
N VAL A 122 -8.22 -14.37 8.15
CA VAL A 122 -6.81 -14.04 8.39
C VAL A 122 -6.36 -13.13 7.26
N SER A 123 -5.76 -11.99 7.59
CA SER A 123 -5.22 -11.03 6.62
C SER A 123 -3.78 -10.71 6.95
N PHE A 124 -2.93 -10.72 5.94
CA PHE A 124 -1.58 -10.22 6.02
C PHE A 124 -1.42 -9.01 5.11
N ASP A 125 -1.09 -7.87 5.69
CA ASP A 125 -0.90 -6.60 5.03
C ASP A 125 0.60 -6.26 4.96
N LYS A 126 1.04 -5.66 3.85
CA LYS A 126 2.44 -5.23 3.67
C LYS A 126 2.49 -3.90 2.93
N SER A 127 3.22 -2.93 3.45
CA SER A 127 3.47 -1.67 2.73
C SER A 127 4.95 -1.29 2.74
N ASN A 128 5.34 -0.52 1.73
CA ASN A 128 6.67 0.06 1.58
C ASN A 128 6.52 1.47 1.02
N THR A 129 6.93 2.46 1.78
CA THR A 129 6.96 3.86 1.37
C THR A 129 8.41 4.29 1.24
N THR A 130 8.78 4.83 0.08
CA THR A 130 10.08 5.44 -0.15
C THR A 130 9.88 6.92 -0.44
N SER A 131 10.50 7.75 0.39
CA SER A 131 10.43 9.21 0.30
C SER A 131 11.83 9.75 0.04
N LEU A 132 12.04 10.40 -1.10
CA LEU A 132 13.25 11.13 -1.42
C LEU A 132 13.00 12.61 -1.16
N ALA A 133 13.74 13.22 -0.25
CA ALA A 133 13.83 14.67 -0.11
C ALA A 133 14.95 15.17 -1.04
N LEU A 134 14.59 16.00 -2.03
CA LEU A 134 15.52 16.49 -3.05
C LEU A 134 16.40 17.63 -2.51
N SER A 135 15.85 18.46 -1.61
CA SER A 135 16.57 19.53 -0.91
C SER A 135 17.74 19.02 -0.07
N SER A 136 17.53 17.94 0.68
CA SER A 136 18.56 17.32 1.54
C SER A 136 19.21 16.07 0.93
N ARG A 137 18.84 15.70 -0.31
CA ARG A 137 19.26 14.46 -0.99
C ARG A 137 19.12 13.20 -0.12
N THR A 138 18.14 13.20 0.80
CA THR A 138 17.96 12.12 1.76
C THR A 138 16.88 11.15 1.29
N VAL A 139 17.18 9.86 1.34
CA VAL A 139 16.20 8.80 1.06
C VAL A 139 15.74 8.19 2.38
N THR A 140 14.43 8.19 2.61
CA THR A 140 13.78 7.52 3.74
C THR A 140 12.95 6.37 3.21
N GLU A 141 13.18 5.17 3.73
CA GLU A 141 12.36 4.00 3.44
C GLU A 141 11.63 3.53 4.71
N ARG A 142 10.34 3.27 4.58
CA ARG A 142 9.48 2.77 5.65
C ARG A 142 8.75 1.53 5.17
N GLY A 143 9.06 0.39 5.75
CA GLY A 143 8.31 -0.85 5.58
C GLY A 143 7.32 -1.07 6.72
N SER A 144 6.14 -1.58 6.42
CA SER A 144 5.18 -2.07 7.42
C SER A 144 4.68 -3.45 7.04
N LYS A 145 4.43 -4.28 8.05
CA LYS A 145 3.82 -5.61 7.95
C LYS A 145 2.81 -5.74 9.08
N GLY A 146 1.61 -6.20 8.77
CA GLY A 146 0.56 -6.44 9.75
C GLY A 146 -0.05 -7.82 9.52
N LEU A 147 -0.28 -8.57 10.58
CA LEU A 147 -1.04 -9.83 10.53
C LEU A 147 -2.27 -9.61 11.38
N SER A 148 -3.45 -9.80 10.82
CA SER A 148 -4.72 -9.74 11.57
C SER A 148 -5.47 -11.05 11.43
N ALA A 149 -6.13 -11.45 12.50
CA ALA A 149 -7.00 -12.61 12.57
C ALA A 149 -8.31 -12.22 13.25
N THR A 150 -9.41 -12.64 12.65
CA THR A 150 -10.77 -12.37 13.12
C THR A 150 -11.54 -13.67 13.15
N VAL A 151 -12.26 -13.91 14.24
CA VAL A 151 -13.13 -15.07 14.43
C VAL A 151 -14.52 -14.55 14.81
N ASN A 152 -15.54 -14.97 14.07
CA ASN A 152 -16.93 -14.65 14.35
C ASN A 152 -17.73 -15.94 14.50
N TYR A 153 -18.49 -16.06 15.57
CA TYR A 153 -19.40 -17.18 15.78
C TYR A 153 -20.81 -16.68 16.05
N THR A 154 -21.80 -17.26 15.35
CA THR A 154 -23.20 -16.87 15.51
C THR A 154 -23.99 -17.96 16.22
N PHE A 155 -24.40 -17.69 17.46
CA PHE A 155 -25.36 -18.50 18.21
C PHE A 155 -26.77 -18.22 17.68
N LYS A 156 -27.41 -19.24 17.11
CA LYS A 156 -28.78 -19.14 16.58
C LYS A 156 -29.81 -19.48 17.65
N ASN A 157 -31.00 -18.87 17.54
CA ASN A 157 -32.18 -19.19 18.36
C ASN A 157 -31.96 -19.06 19.88
N VAL A 158 -31.15 -18.10 20.31
CA VAL A 158 -30.96 -17.84 21.75
C VAL A 158 -32.23 -17.21 22.31
N ARG A 159 -32.81 -17.87 23.32
CA ARG A 159 -33.93 -17.33 24.11
C ARG A 159 -33.35 -16.51 25.25
N ILE A 160 -33.58 -15.21 25.21
CA ILE A 160 -33.17 -14.31 26.30
C ILE A 160 -34.25 -14.39 27.38
N PRO A 161 -33.90 -14.58 28.67
CA PRO A 161 -34.87 -14.74 29.76
C PRO A 161 -35.89 -13.59 29.86
N ILE A 162 -35.49 -12.41 29.41
CA ILE A 162 -36.26 -11.16 29.47
C ILE A 162 -37.31 -11.07 28.34
N PHE A 163 -37.14 -11.82 27.23
CA PHE A 163 -38.07 -11.82 26.08
C PHE A 163 -38.23 -13.22 25.46
N PRO A 164 -38.99 -14.13 26.11
CA PRO A 164 -39.06 -15.54 25.73
C PRO A 164 -39.73 -15.83 24.38
N LYS A 165 -40.51 -14.88 23.85
CA LYS A 165 -41.21 -15.01 22.55
C LYS A 165 -40.36 -14.62 21.34
N ILE A 166 -39.16 -14.06 21.55
CA ILE A 166 -38.31 -13.54 20.47
C ILE A 166 -37.14 -14.51 20.26
N LYS A 167 -36.99 -15.00 19.02
CA LYS A 167 -35.81 -15.77 18.60
C LYS A 167 -34.72 -14.79 18.17
N ASN A 168 -33.59 -14.80 18.86
CA ASN A 168 -32.47 -13.89 18.56
C ASN A 168 -31.27 -14.69 18.06
N ASN A 169 -30.49 -14.08 17.16
CA ASN A 169 -29.19 -14.57 16.76
C ASN A 169 -28.12 -13.67 17.37
N ILE A 170 -27.22 -14.25 18.16
CA ILE A 170 -26.15 -13.50 18.85
C ILE A 170 -24.85 -13.81 18.12
N THR A 171 -24.15 -12.79 17.63
CA THR A 171 -22.83 -12.96 16.99
C THR A 171 -21.76 -12.44 17.94
N VAL A 172 -20.78 -13.30 18.22
CA VAL A 172 -19.59 -12.96 18.99
C VAL A 172 -18.43 -12.83 18.02
N ALA A 173 -17.69 -11.72 18.12
CA ALA A 173 -16.53 -11.43 17.29
C ALA A 173 -15.29 -11.26 18.16
N ILE A 174 -14.20 -11.92 17.78
CA ILE A 174 -12.87 -11.78 18.39
C ILE A 174 -11.93 -11.32 17.29
N ASN A 175 -11.20 -10.24 17.54
CA ASN A 175 -10.23 -9.67 16.61
C ASN A 175 -8.86 -9.59 17.29
N GLY A 176 -7.82 -9.97 16.57
CA GLY A 176 -6.42 -9.78 16.99
C GLY A 176 -5.60 -9.31 15.80
N GLY A 177 -4.60 -8.48 16.05
CA GLY A 177 -3.68 -7.98 15.03
C GLY A 177 -2.51 -7.20 15.61
#